data_AF-A0A409WVG6-F1
#
_entry.id   AF-A0A409WVG6-F1
#
_cell.length_a   1.000
_cell.length_b   1.000
_cell.length_c   1.000
_cell.angle_alpha   90.00
_cell.angle_beta   90.00
_cell.angle_gamma   90.00
#
_symmetry.space_group_name_H-M   'P 1'
#
loop_
_entity.id
_entity.type
_entity.pdbx_description
1 polymer ?
#
loop_
_entity_poly.entity_id
_entity_poly.type
_entity_poly.pdbx_seq_one_letter_code
_entity_poly.pdbx_strand_id
1 'polypeptide(L)' 'MKEALSSSDELWLDNEANTIDEERILEVLETASNYEHGVAQLDDAGKAIVWKLREWAGDLAKVTGNKRKHTEESTSLSFL' A
#
# COMPACT_ATOMS: atom_id res chain seq x y z
N MET A 1 19.47 23.06 14.29
CA MET A 1 19.73 21.77 14.97
C MET A 1 18.96 20.72 14.21
N LYS A 2 19.56 19.57 13.86
CA LYS A 2 18.77 18.42 13.41
C LYS A 2 18.08 17.87 14.65
N GLU A 3 16.75 17.93 14.69
CA GLU A 3 15.99 17.22 15.72
C GLU A 3 16.24 15.73 15.51
N ALA A 4 16.60 15.03 16.60
CA ALA A 4 16.78 13.59 16.55
C ALA A 4 15.40 12.94 16.40
N LEU A 5 15.29 12.00 15.47
CA LEU A 5 14.07 11.22 15.30
C LEU A 5 13.78 10.44 16.59
N SER A 6 12.49 10.23 16.87
CA SER A 6 12.10 9.27 17.89
C SER A 6 12.58 7.88 17.47
N SER A 7 13.00 7.06 18.43
CA SER A 7 13.39 5.66 18.15
C SER A 7 12.28 4.86 17.45
N SER A 8 11.00 5.22 17.69
CA SER A 8 9.87 4.63 16.97
C SER A 8 9.79 5.04 15.52
N ASP A 9 10.11 6.31 15.21
CA ASP A 9 10.07 6.83 13.84
C ASP A 9 11.23 6.28 13.03
N GLU A 10 12.41 6.15 13.64
CA GLU A 10 13.59 5.53 13.02
C GLU A 10 13.32 4.07 12.66
N LEU A 11 12.75 3.30 13.60
CA LEU A 11 12.37 1.90 13.35
C LEU A 11 11.29 1.77 12.26
N TRP A 12 10.35 2.70 12.21
CA TRP A 12 9.30 2.71 11.18
C TRP A 12 9.88 3.03 9.80
N LEU A 13 10.81 3.98 9.70
CA LEU A 13 11.50 4.34 8.46
C LEU A 13 12.41 3.24 7.94
N ASP A 14 13.02 2.46 8.83
CA ASP A 14 13.89 1.35 8.45
C ASP A 14 13.10 0.12 7.99
N ASN A 15 11.83 -0.01 8.41
CA ASN A 15 11.04 -1.22 8.25
C ASN A 15 9.76 -1.01 7.41
N GLU A 16 8.68 -0.48 8.00
CA GLU A 16 7.39 -0.35 7.30
C GLU A 16 7.36 0.73 6.21
N ALA A 17 8.08 1.83 6.39
CA ALA A 17 8.11 2.94 5.43
C ALA A 17 9.31 2.85 4.47
N ASN A 18 10.16 1.83 4.59
CA ASN A 18 11.27 1.60 3.67
C ASN A 18 10.77 0.87 2.41
N THR A 19 10.27 1.62 1.44
CA THR A 19 9.71 1.07 0.20
C THR A 19 10.69 1.07 -0.98
N ILE A 20 11.99 1.20 -0.71
CA ILE A 20 13.02 1.37 -1.77
C ILE A 20 13.06 0.15 -2.69
N ASP A 21 12.92 -1.05 -2.13
CA ASP A 21 12.95 -2.29 -2.90
C ASP A 21 11.70 -2.43 -3.78
N GLU A 22 10.52 -2.10 -3.24
CA GLU A 22 9.25 -2.06 -3.98
C GLU A 22 9.30 -1.04 -5.14
N GLU A 23 9.81 0.17 -4.89
CA GLU A 23 9.90 1.23 -5.90
C GLU A 23 10.83 0.84 -7.04
N ARG A 24 12.00 0.27 -6.72
CA ARG A 24 12.95 -0.24 -7.72
C ARG A 24 12.32 -1.33 -8.59
N ILE A 25 11.53 -2.22 -7.99
CA ILE A 25 10.84 -3.28 -8.72
C ILE A 25 9.78 -2.70 -9.66
N LEU A 26 9.02 -1.69 -9.20
CA LEU A 26 8.03 -1.02 -10.03
C LEU A 26 8.67 -0.33 -11.24
N GLU A 27 9.83 0.32 -11.06
CA GLU A 27 10.56 0.94 -12.17
C GLU A 27 10.97 -0.09 -13.24
N VAL A 28 11.46 -1.26 -12.82
CA VAL A 28 11.80 -2.38 -13.74
C VAL A 28 10.55 -2.87 -14.49
N LEU A 29 9.41 -2.97 -13.81
CA LEU A 29 8.16 -3.41 -14.43
C LEU A 29 7.57 -2.36 -15.37
N GLU A 30 7.67 -1.07 -15.05
CA GLU A 30 7.16 0.05 -15.84
C GLU A 30 7.96 0.23 -17.14
N THR A 31 9.28 0.04 -17.07
CA THR A 31 10.17 0.18 -18.22
C THR A 31 10.19 -1.06 -19.13
N ALA A 32 9.63 -2.18 -18.68
CA ALA A 32 9.53 -3.41 -19.46
C ALA A 32 8.48 -3.31 -20.58
N SER A 33 8.72 -4.04 -21.67
CA SER A 33 7.78 -4.10 -22.80
C SER A 33 6.43 -4.76 -22.46
N ASN A 34 6.44 -5.66 -21.49
CA ASN A 34 5.25 -6.27 -20.91
C ASN A 34 5.56 -6.81 -19.51
N TYR A 35 4.50 -7.06 -18.75
CA TYR A 35 4.59 -7.52 -17.36
C TYR A 35 5.40 -8.81 -17.19
N GLU A 36 5.15 -9.83 -18.01
CA GLU A 36 5.87 -11.12 -17.92
C GLU A 36 7.38 -10.94 -18.18
N HIS A 37 7.73 -10.09 -19.14
CA HIS A 37 9.11 -9.76 -19.45
C HIS A 37 9.77 -8.95 -18.31
N GLY A 38 9.03 -8.07 -17.64
CA GLY A 38 9.52 -7.36 -16.45
C GLY A 38 9.77 -8.32 -15.28
N VAL A 39 8.81 -9.19 -14.97
CA VAL A 39 8.92 -10.18 -13.89
C VAL A 39 10.05 -11.18 -14.14
N ALA A 40 10.29 -11.58 -15.39
CA ALA A 40 11.39 -12.47 -15.75
C ALA A 40 12.78 -11.87 -15.47
N GLN A 41 12.91 -10.53 -15.45
CA GLN A 41 14.16 -9.83 -15.18
C GLN A 41 14.45 -9.66 -13.66
N LEU A 42 13.47 -9.94 -12.81
CA LEU A 42 13.63 -9.86 -11.36
C LEU A 42 14.31 -11.13 -10.81
N ASP A 43 15.05 -10.94 -9.71
CA ASP A 43 15.54 -12.04 -8.89
C ASP A 43 14.42 -12.62 -8.01
N ASP A 44 14.73 -13.67 -7.24
CA ASP A 44 13.73 -14.35 -6.43
C ASP A 44 13.14 -13.45 -5.33
N ALA A 45 13.94 -12.52 -4.79
CA ALA A 45 13.49 -11.52 -3.84
C ALA A 45 12.49 -10.55 -4.49
N GLY A 46 12.81 -10.04 -5.68
CA GLY A 46 11.93 -9.16 -6.44
C GLY A 46 10.62 -9.81 -6.82
N LYS A 47 10.65 -11.09 -7.25
CA LYS A 47 9.43 -11.86 -7.53
C LYS A 47 8.55 -12.04 -6.30
N ALA A 48 9.16 -12.28 -5.12
CA ALA A 48 8.41 -12.40 -3.87
C ALA A 48 7.72 -11.08 -3.49
N ILE A 49 8.37 -9.94 -3.72
CA ILE A 49 7.78 -8.61 -3.49
C ILE A 49 6.61 -8.36 -4.45
N VAL A 50 6.75 -8.67 -5.74
CA VAL A 50 5.63 -8.56 -6.71
C VAL A 50 4.42 -9.38 -6.26
N TRP A 51 4.65 -10.58 -5.72
CA TRP A 51 3.58 -11.43 -5.21
C TRP A 51 2.86 -10.79 -4.01
N LYS A 52 3.60 -10.23 -3.05
CA LYS A 52 3.04 -9.49 -1.91
C LYS A 52 2.26 -8.25 -2.35
N LEU A 53 2.80 -7.45 -3.26
CA LEU A 53 2.13 -6.26 -3.79
C LEU A 53 0.80 -6.63 -4.44
N ARG A 54 0.75 -7.74 -5.16
CA ARG A 54 -0.49 -8.25 -5.78
C ARG A 54 -1.51 -8.72 -4.74
N GLU A 55 -1.06 -9.38 -3.67
CA GLU A 55 -1.92 -9.79 -2.56
C GLU A 55 -2.55 -8.57 -1.87
N TRP A 56 -1.74 -7.55 -1.55
CA TRP A 56 -2.21 -6.30 -0.94
C TRP A 56 -3.20 -5.54 -1.84
N ALA A 57 -2.93 -5.47 -3.14
CA ALA A 57 -3.85 -4.87 -4.10
C ALA A 57 -5.21 -5.62 -4.15
N GLY A 58 -5.19 -6.94 -4.04
CA GLY A 58 -6.39 -7.77 -3.97
C GLY A 58 -7.22 -7.54 -2.70
N ASP A 59 -6.56 -7.34 -1.55
CA ASP A 59 -7.24 -7.01 -0.30
C ASP A 59 -7.76 -5.56 -0.28
N LEU A 60 -7.05 -4.62 -0.90
CA LEU A 60 -7.52 -3.24 -1.08
C LEU A 60 -8.85 -3.18 -1.86
N ALA A 61 -8.99 -4.04 -2.88
CA ALA A 61 -10.22 -4.16 -3.67
C ALA A 61 -11.40 -4.74 -2.86
N LYS A 62 -11.15 -5.55 -1.82
CA LYS A 62 -12.21 -6.05 -0.93
C LYS A 62 -12.69 -4.99 0.05
N VAL A 63 -11.80 -4.08 0.49
CA VAL A 63 -12.14 -3.04 1.47
C VAL A 63 -13.02 -1.95 0.86
N THR A 64 -12.90 -1.64 -0.43
CA THR A 64 -13.75 -0.63 -1.11
C THR A 64 -15.20 -1.08 -1.34
N GLY A 65 -15.52 -2.37 -1.14
CA GLY A 65 -16.86 -2.94 -1.37
C GLY A 65 -17.87 -2.77 -0.24
N ASN A 66 -17.48 -2.23 0.93
CA ASN A 66 -18.33 -2.20 2.13
C ASN A 66 -18.82 -0.80 2.53
N LYS A 67 -19.21 0.03 1.55
CA LYS A 67 -19.94 1.29 1.78
C LYS A 67 -21.31 1.00 2.42
N ARG A 68 -21.33 0.84 3.75
CA ARG A 68 -22.53 0.71 4.56
C ARG A 68 -23.38 1.96 4.34
N LYS A 69 -24.63 1.78 3.93
CA LYS A 69 -25.61 2.86 3.86
C LYS A 69 -25.85 3.36 5.29
N HIS A 70 -25.52 4.61 5.56
CA HIS A 70 -25.93 5.29 6.78
C HIS A 70 -27.43 5.56 6.64
N THR A 71 -28.27 4.73 7.27
CA THR A 71 -29.69 5.04 7.46
C THR A 71 -29.74 6.07 8.59
N GLU A 72 -29.80 7.35 8.23
CA GLU A 72 -30.12 8.39 9.20
C GLU A 72 -31.59 8.24 9.60
N GLU A 73 -31.84 7.66 10.76
CA GLU A 73 -33.12 7.78 11.42
C GLU A 73 -33.30 9.24 11.85
N SER A 74 -34.12 9.96 11.09
CA SER A 74 -34.57 11.32 11.38
C SER A 74 -35.26 11.37 12.74
N THR A 75 -34.49 11.67 13.80
CA THR A 75 -35.07 12.14 15.06
C THR A 75 -35.21 13.65 14.98
N SER A 76 -36.39 14.11 14.56
CA SER A 76 -36.80 15.51 14.66
C SER A 76 -36.72 15.98 16.10
N LEU A 77 -35.77 16.87 16.41
CA LEU A 77 -35.79 17.64 17.65
C LEU A 77 -36.52 18.95 17.40
N SER A 78 -37.80 18.97 17.76
CA SER A 78 -38.55 20.21 17.99
C SER A 78 -38.09 20.84 19.30
N PHE A 79 -37.49 22.03 19.25
CA PHE A 79 -37.33 22.87 20.42
C PHE A 79 -38.38 23.99 20.40
N LEU A 80 -39.06 24.12 21.55
CA LEU A 80 -40.02 25.17 21.95
C LEU A 80 -39.37 26.55 22.01
#